data_AF-A0A1G1KCL1-F1
#
_entry.id   AF-A0A1G1KCL1-F1
#
_cell.length_a   1.000
_cell.length_b   1.000
_cell.length_c   1.000
_cell.angle_alpha   90.00
_cell.angle_beta   90.00
_cell.angle_gamma   90.00
#
_symmetry.space_group_name_H-M   'P 1'
#
loop_
_entity.id
_entity.type
_entity.pdbx_description
1 polymer ?
#
loop_
_entity_poly.entity_id
_entity_poly.type
_entity_poly.pdbx_seq_one_letter_code
_entity_poly.pdbx_strand_id
1 'polypeptide(L)'
;ATAKAFRSVYAKDIVEEAKRGGVKPAENWKDNEHAIMLPAQFIKAAGAEIKDFELSLIGLTPIYKSNLPKTKAEADALKKLAAQPDLKVVTFADGDQFKGLSADFAIAQGCADCHNTHPSSPKKDFKKGDLMGAVVVRLHK
;
A
#
# COMPACT_ATOMS: atom_id res chain seq x y z
N ALA A 1 7.91 -1.00 -9.61
CA ALA A 1 6.95 -0.88 -10.72
C ALA A 1 5.99 -2.07 -10.77
N THR A 2 6.49 -3.30 -10.85
CA THR A 2 5.69 -4.54 -10.96
C THR A 2 4.63 -4.68 -9.86
N ALA A 3 5.01 -4.72 -8.58
CA ALA A 3 4.03 -4.86 -7.48
C ALA A 3 2.93 -3.77 -7.48
N LYS A 4 3.29 -2.52 -7.81
CA LYS A 4 2.32 -1.41 -7.97
C LYS A 4 1.34 -1.69 -9.11
N ALA A 5 1.81 -2.22 -10.24
CA ALA A 5 0.96 -2.56 -11.38
C ALA A 5 -0.06 -3.65 -11.01
N PHE A 6 0.39 -4.73 -10.36
CA PHE A 6 -0.49 -5.82 -9.91
C PHE A 6 -1.54 -5.32 -8.90
N ARG A 7 -1.14 -4.50 -7.92
CA ARG A 7 -2.10 -3.85 -7.00
C ARG A 7 -3.10 -2.97 -7.74
N SER A 8 -2.64 -2.24 -8.76
CA SER A 8 -3.52 -1.34 -9.53
C SER A 8 -4.58 -2.12 -10.30
N VAL A 9 -4.19 -3.23 -10.95
CA VAL A 9 -5.12 -4.14 -11.63
C VAL A 9 -6.07 -4.77 -10.62
N TYR A 10 -5.57 -5.30 -9.51
CA TYR A 10 -6.42 -5.88 -8.46
C TYR A 10 -7.46 -4.87 -7.96
N ALA A 11 -7.05 -3.64 -7.65
CA ALA A 11 -7.94 -2.63 -7.12
C ALA A 11 -8.97 -2.10 -8.14
N LYS A 12 -8.57 -1.93 -9.41
CA LYS A 12 -9.44 -1.33 -10.43
C LYS A 12 -10.34 -2.34 -11.13
N ASP A 13 -9.82 -3.53 -11.38
CA ASP A 13 -10.45 -4.50 -12.27
C ASP A 13 -11.07 -5.64 -11.47
N ILE A 14 -10.47 -6.05 -10.35
CA ILE A 14 -11.03 -7.13 -9.52
C ILE A 14 -11.98 -6.57 -8.46
N VAL A 15 -11.52 -5.62 -7.65
CA VAL A 15 -12.32 -5.08 -6.54
C VAL A 15 -13.55 -4.31 -7.03
N GLU A 16 -13.43 -3.53 -8.11
CA GLU A 16 -14.59 -2.77 -8.62
C GLU A 16 -15.60 -3.68 -9.34
N GLU A 17 -15.18 -4.74 -10.02
CA GLU A 17 -16.10 -5.75 -10.58
C GLU A 17 -16.79 -6.55 -9.46
N ALA A 18 -16.05 -6.99 -8.45
CA ALA A 18 -16.62 -7.69 -7.31
C ALA A 18 -17.72 -6.85 -6.62
N LYS A 19 -17.48 -5.54 -6.45
CA LYS A 19 -18.48 -4.60 -5.91
C LYS A 19 -19.74 -4.52 -6.77
N ARG A 20 -19.61 -4.52 -8.11
CA ARG A 20 -20.77 -4.57 -9.03
C ARG A 20 -21.58 -5.85 -8.83
N GLY A 21 -20.91 -6.96 -8.53
CA GLY A 21 -21.52 -8.24 -8.17
C GLY A 21 -22.01 -8.36 -6.72
N GLY A 22 -21.95 -7.28 -5.92
CA GLY A 22 -22.40 -7.28 -4.52
C GLY A 22 -21.36 -7.77 -3.49
N VAL A 23 -20.18 -8.21 -3.94
CA VAL A 23 -19.07 -8.66 -3.07
C VAL A 23 -18.21 -7.46 -2.67
N LYS A 24 -17.96 -7.29 -1.37
CA LYS A 24 -17.22 -6.12 -0.86
C LYS A 24 -15.85 -6.53 -0.30
N PRO A 25 -14.82 -5.69 -0.45
CA PRO A 25 -13.56 -5.94 0.22
C PRO A 25 -13.70 -5.71 1.73
N ALA A 26 -13.08 -6.56 2.54
CA ALA A 26 -13.15 -6.47 4.00
C ALA A 26 -11.81 -6.82 4.66
N GLU A 27 -11.54 -6.25 5.83
CA GLU A 27 -10.32 -6.54 6.59
C GLU A 27 -10.28 -7.99 7.08
N ASN A 28 -11.43 -8.55 7.46
CA ASN A 28 -11.61 -9.93 7.91
C ASN A 28 -12.02 -10.89 6.77
N TRP A 29 -11.60 -10.63 5.52
CA TRP A 29 -12.01 -11.43 4.35
C TRP A 29 -11.77 -12.94 4.47
N LYS A 30 -10.80 -13.37 5.28
CA LYS A 30 -10.53 -14.80 5.52
C LYS A 30 -11.63 -15.50 6.31
N ASP A 31 -12.34 -14.75 7.15
CA ASP A 31 -13.40 -15.25 8.03
C ASP A 31 -14.79 -14.88 7.47
N ASN A 32 -14.86 -14.35 6.25
CA ASN A 32 -16.07 -13.89 5.60
C ASN A 32 -16.12 -14.40 4.16
N GLU A 33 -16.85 -15.48 3.93
CA GLU A 33 -17.01 -16.15 2.63
C GLU A 33 -17.62 -15.24 1.54
N HIS A 34 -18.24 -14.13 1.93
CA HIS A 34 -18.84 -13.14 1.02
C HIS A 34 -17.98 -11.89 0.82
N ALA A 35 -16.71 -11.92 1.26
CA ALA A 35 -15.78 -10.82 1.11
C ALA A 35 -14.51 -11.22 0.36
N ILE A 36 -13.85 -10.21 -0.19
CA ILE A 36 -12.52 -10.33 -0.77
C ILE A 36 -11.52 -9.48 0.00
N MET A 37 -10.23 -9.74 -0.19
CA MET A 37 -9.18 -8.96 0.46
C MET A 37 -9.16 -7.50 -0.03
N LEU A 38 -8.69 -6.59 0.82
CA LEU A 38 -8.41 -5.21 0.43
C LEU A 38 -7.18 -5.14 -0.49
N PRO A 39 -7.05 -4.09 -1.34
CA PRO A 39 -5.85 -3.88 -2.15
C PRO A 39 -4.53 -3.86 -1.36
N ALA A 40 -4.55 -3.39 -0.13
CA ALA A 40 -3.38 -3.41 0.75
C ALA A 40 -3.04 -4.85 1.22
N GLN A 41 -4.07 -5.65 1.50
CA GLN A 41 -3.91 -7.05 1.91
C GLN A 41 -3.42 -7.91 0.75
N PHE A 42 -3.78 -7.60 -0.50
CA PHE A 42 -3.24 -8.26 -1.68
C PHE A 42 -1.72 -8.16 -1.76
N ILE A 43 -1.14 -6.96 -1.58
CA ILE A 43 0.33 -6.79 -1.55
C ILE A 43 0.95 -7.57 -0.38
N LYS A 44 0.35 -7.52 0.80
CA LYS A 44 0.88 -8.23 1.98
C LYS A 44 0.82 -9.74 1.82
N ALA A 45 -0.26 -10.28 1.24
CA ALA A 45 -0.41 -11.69 0.95
C ALA A 45 0.60 -12.15 -0.11
N ALA A 46 0.72 -11.41 -1.22
CA ALA A 46 1.73 -11.69 -2.24
C ALA A 46 3.16 -11.64 -1.67
N GLY A 47 3.45 -10.65 -0.80
CA GLY A 47 4.75 -10.54 -0.14
C GLY A 47 5.06 -11.67 0.82
N ALA A 48 4.05 -12.29 1.44
CA ALA A 48 4.24 -13.46 2.31
C ALA A 48 4.65 -14.73 1.54
N GLU A 49 4.34 -14.81 0.25
CA GLU A 49 4.72 -15.94 -0.63
C GLU A 49 6.13 -15.79 -1.22
N ILE A 50 6.73 -14.60 -1.13
CA ILE A 50 8.06 -14.32 -1.69
C ILE A 50 9.14 -14.64 -0.65
N LYS A 51 10.13 -15.44 -1.03
CA LYS A 51 11.25 -15.85 -0.16
C LYS A 51 12.53 -15.04 -0.37
N ASP A 52 12.72 -14.48 -1.56
CA ASP A 52 14.00 -13.88 -1.97
C ASP A 52 14.16 -12.41 -1.55
N PHE A 53 13.05 -11.72 -1.32
CA PHE A 53 13.04 -10.31 -0.90
C PHE A 53 11.77 -9.98 -0.12
N GLU A 54 11.81 -8.91 0.68
CA GLU A 54 10.61 -8.43 1.37
C GLU A 54 9.80 -7.54 0.43
N LEU A 55 8.51 -7.86 0.26
CA LEU A 55 7.52 -6.99 -0.37
C LEU A 55 6.47 -6.56 0.67
N SER A 56 6.27 -5.26 0.85
CA SER A 56 5.32 -4.74 1.82
C SER A 56 4.78 -3.35 1.44
N LEU A 57 4.01 -2.74 2.34
CA LEU A 57 3.48 -1.39 2.26
C LEU A 57 3.95 -0.58 3.46
N ILE A 58 4.36 0.67 3.22
CA ILE A 58 4.71 1.60 4.29
C ILE A 58 4.09 2.98 4.05
N GLY A 59 3.79 3.70 5.13
CA GLY A 59 3.26 5.06 5.08
C GLY A 59 3.70 5.89 6.29
N LEU A 60 3.58 7.22 6.19
CA LEU A 60 3.88 8.13 7.29
C LEU A 60 2.76 8.15 8.35
N THR A 61 1.52 7.89 7.94
CA THR A 61 0.33 7.85 8.79
C THR A 61 -0.53 6.61 8.49
N PRO A 62 0.01 5.38 8.62
CA PRO A 62 -0.72 4.17 8.26
C PRO A 62 -1.80 3.86 9.30
N ILE A 63 -2.89 3.21 8.87
CA ILE A 63 -3.92 2.64 9.77
C ILE A 63 -3.28 1.65 10.76
N TYR A 64 -2.46 0.74 10.23
CA TYR A 64 -1.76 -0.27 11.01
C TYR A 64 -0.31 0.14 11.27
N LYS A 65 0.09 0.15 12.55
CA LYS A 65 1.47 0.49 12.96
C LYS A 65 2.55 -0.40 12.32
N SER A 66 2.20 -1.64 11.93
CA SER A 66 3.11 -2.54 11.22
C SER A 66 3.52 -2.05 9.83
N ASN A 67 2.80 -1.06 9.27
CA ASN A 67 3.13 -0.41 8.01
C ASN A 67 3.86 0.93 8.23
N LEU A 68 4.44 1.18 9.40
CA LEU A 68 5.36 2.30 9.58
C LEU A 68 6.71 2.00 8.90
N PRO A 69 7.45 3.01 8.43
CA PRO A 69 8.81 2.81 7.95
C PRO A 69 9.70 2.20 9.05
N LYS A 70 10.52 1.22 8.68
CA LYS A 70 11.43 0.52 9.61
C LYS A 70 12.69 1.34 9.94
N THR A 71 13.07 2.26 9.06
CA THR A 71 14.30 3.06 9.18
C THR A 71 14.03 4.54 8.88
N LYS A 72 14.94 5.40 9.34
CA LYS A 72 14.92 6.83 9.02
C LYS A 72 14.98 7.07 7.50
N ALA A 73 15.78 6.30 6.77
CA ALA A 73 15.91 6.41 5.33
C ALA A 73 14.58 6.12 4.60
N GLU A 74 13.81 5.14 5.05
CA GLU A 74 12.46 4.87 4.52
C GLU A 74 11.49 6.02 4.79
N ALA A 75 11.51 6.59 6.00
CA ALA A 75 10.69 7.75 6.33
C ALA A 75 11.04 8.97 5.48
N ASP A 76 12.33 9.24 5.28
CA ASP A 76 12.80 10.37 4.47
C ASP A 76 12.50 10.16 2.97
N ALA A 77 12.57 8.93 2.47
CA ALA A 77 12.14 8.59 1.11
C ALA A 77 10.63 8.78 0.91
N LEU A 78 9.79 8.42 1.89
CA LEU A 78 8.35 8.71 1.86
C LEU A 78 8.07 10.22 1.83
N LYS A 79 8.78 11.02 2.64
CA LYS A 79 8.67 12.49 2.59
C LYS A 79 9.07 13.04 1.23
N LYS A 80 10.11 12.50 0.61
CA LYS A 80 10.54 12.89 -0.74
C LYS A 80 9.45 12.62 -1.78
N LEU A 81 8.81 11.44 -1.74
CA LEU A 81 7.66 11.12 -2.60
C LEU A 81 6.48 12.07 -2.36
N ALA A 82 6.23 12.47 -1.12
CA ALA A 82 5.15 13.41 -0.78
C ALA A 82 5.44 14.84 -1.28
N ALA A 83 6.69 15.28 -1.23
CA ALA A 83 7.10 16.62 -1.64
C ALA A 83 7.28 16.77 -3.16
N GLN A 84 7.44 15.67 -3.90
CA GLN A 84 7.70 15.68 -5.34
C GLN A 84 6.69 14.79 -6.07
N PRO A 85 5.52 15.33 -6.46
CA PRO A 85 4.45 14.55 -7.07
C PRO A 85 4.87 13.77 -8.32
N ASP A 86 5.83 14.26 -9.11
CA ASP A 86 6.33 13.59 -10.32
C ASP A 86 7.28 12.43 -10.02
N LEU A 87 7.86 12.40 -8.82
CA LEU A 87 8.73 11.32 -8.38
C LEU A 87 7.87 10.12 -7.97
N LYS A 88 7.82 9.09 -8.84
CA LYS A 88 6.99 7.90 -8.59
C LYS A 88 7.74 6.75 -7.91
N VAL A 89 9.06 6.74 -7.99
CA VAL A 89 9.91 5.69 -7.43
C VAL A 89 11.16 6.30 -6.80
N VAL A 90 11.56 5.81 -5.64
CA VAL A 90 12.83 6.14 -4.97
C VAL A 90 13.56 4.84 -4.66
N THR A 91 14.83 4.75 -5.03
CA THR A 91 15.70 3.62 -4.70
C THR A 91 16.92 4.10 -3.92
N PHE A 92 17.36 3.34 -2.93
CA PHE A 92 18.51 3.69 -2.11
C PHE A 92 19.10 2.44 -1.42
N ALA A 93 20.36 2.54 -1.01
CA ALA A 93 20.97 1.58 -0.10
C ALA A 93 20.78 2.06 1.35
N ASP A 94 20.54 1.11 2.26
CA ASP A 94 20.36 1.35 3.70
C ASP A 94 20.94 0.15 4.46
N GLY A 95 22.19 0.30 4.92
CA GLY A 95 22.96 -0.81 5.49
C GLY A 95 23.31 -1.90 4.47
N ASP A 96 22.93 -3.13 4.78
CA ASP A 96 23.10 -4.33 3.96
C ASP A 96 21.95 -4.54 2.95
N GLN A 97 20.99 -3.61 2.89
CA GLN A 97 19.83 -3.71 1.99
C GLN A 97 19.85 -2.69 0.87
N PHE A 98 19.37 -3.10 -0.30
CA PHE A 98 18.86 -2.22 -1.34
C PHE A 98 17.34 -2.13 -1.24
N LYS A 99 16.80 -0.91 -1.22
CA LYS A 99 15.37 -0.65 -1.06
C LYS A 99 14.82 0.12 -2.24
N GLY A 100 13.62 -0.25 -2.67
CA GLY A 100 12.86 0.45 -3.70
C GLY A 100 11.45 0.76 -3.22
N LEU A 101 11.09 2.04 -3.20
CA LEU A 101 9.77 2.53 -2.80
C LEU A 101 9.05 3.08 -4.03
N SER A 102 7.88 2.52 -4.33
CA SER A 102 6.98 3.02 -5.37
C SER A 102 5.80 3.71 -4.72
N ALA A 103 5.56 4.98 -5.06
CA ALA A 103 4.45 5.77 -4.55
C ALA A 103 3.10 5.04 -4.71
N ASP A 104 2.34 5.00 -3.61
CA ASP A 104 1.01 4.40 -3.55
C ASP A 104 -0.04 5.48 -3.26
N PHE A 105 -0.93 5.68 -4.23
CA PHE A 105 -1.92 6.74 -4.22
C PHE A 105 -3.32 6.20 -3.93
N ALA A 106 -4.21 7.07 -3.46
CA ALA A 106 -5.65 6.83 -3.40
C ALA A 106 -6.24 6.76 -4.81
N ILE A 107 -6.05 5.63 -5.49
CA ILE A 107 -6.41 5.42 -6.91
C ILE A 107 -7.93 5.41 -7.17
N ALA A 108 -8.74 5.13 -6.14
CA ALA A 108 -10.19 5.16 -6.18
C ALA A 108 -10.74 5.90 -4.96
N GLN A 109 -11.96 6.43 -5.05
CA GLN A 109 -12.59 7.17 -3.95
C GLN A 109 -12.73 6.30 -2.69
N GLY A 110 -13.05 5.01 -2.87
CA GLY A 110 -13.13 4.06 -1.76
C GLY A 110 -11.81 3.87 -0.99
N CYS A 111 -10.65 4.18 -1.58
CA CYS A 111 -9.37 4.19 -0.86
C CYS A 111 -9.37 5.32 0.19
N ALA A 112 -9.77 6.52 -0.20
CA ALA A 112 -9.85 7.67 0.69
C ALA A 112 -10.95 7.46 1.74
N ASP A 113 -12.14 7.03 1.34
CA ASP A 113 -13.29 6.87 2.24
C ASP A 113 -13.02 5.86 3.36
N CYS A 114 -12.43 4.72 3.03
CA CYS A 114 -12.08 3.70 4.02
C CYS A 114 -11.06 4.26 5.03
N HIS A 115 -9.99 4.90 4.56
CA HIS A 115 -9.00 5.49 5.46
C HIS A 115 -9.57 6.63 6.32
N ASN A 116 -10.42 7.47 5.74
CA ASN A 116 -11.06 8.57 6.44
C ASN A 116 -12.08 8.10 7.48
N THR A 117 -12.71 6.94 7.30
CA THR A 117 -13.69 6.43 8.27
C THR A 117 -13.10 5.41 9.25
N HIS A 118 -12.00 4.73 8.91
CA HIS A 118 -11.43 3.66 9.73
C HIS A 118 -11.00 4.14 11.14
N PRO A 119 -11.52 3.59 12.25
CA PRO A 119 -11.30 4.11 13.61
C PRO A 119 -9.84 4.33 13.99
N SER A 120 -8.95 3.43 13.58
CA SER A 120 -7.51 3.51 13.86
C SER A 120 -6.71 4.39 12.90
N SER A 121 -7.32 5.04 11.90
CA SER A 121 -6.57 5.86 10.95
C SER A 121 -6.07 7.16 11.61
N PRO A 122 -4.76 7.43 11.62
CA PRO A 122 -4.23 8.68 12.18
C PRO A 122 -4.53 9.93 11.33
N LYS A 123 -4.81 9.72 10.03
CA LYS A 123 -5.11 10.77 9.05
C LYS A 123 -6.49 10.52 8.42
N LYS A 124 -7.29 11.59 8.26
CA LYS A 124 -8.74 11.52 8.06
C LYS A 124 -9.28 12.40 6.93
N ASP A 125 -8.39 13.05 6.21
CA ASP A 125 -8.65 14.07 5.19
C ASP A 125 -8.10 13.66 3.81
N PHE A 126 -7.89 12.36 3.58
CA PHE A 126 -7.44 11.87 2.28
C PHE A 126 -8.46 12.22 1.18
N LYS A 127 -7.96 12.59 0.01
CA LYS A 127 -8.71 12.75 -1.23
C LYS A 127 -8.25 11.73 -2.26
N LYS A 128 -9.10 11.45 -3.25
CA LYS A 128 -8.69 10.65 -4.41
C LYS A 128 -7.49 11.32 -5.08
N GLY A 129 -6.45 10.54 -5.34
CA GLY A 129 -5.18 11.01 -5.89
C GLY A 129 -4.11 11.34 -4.84
N ASP A 130 -4.46 11.44 -3.55
CA ASP A 130 -3.47 11.70 -2.50
C ASP A 130 -2.47 10.56 -2.36
N LEU A 131 -1.23 10.90 -2.03
CA LEU A 131 -0.23 9.91 -1.64
C LEU A 131 -0.60 9.33 -0.27
N MET A 132 -0.78 8.01 -0.21
CA MET A 132 -1.11 7.28 1.02
C MET A 132 0.12 6.62 1.64
N GLY A 133 1.13 6.32 0.83
CA GLY A 133 2.35 5.67 1.24
C GLY A 133 3.16 5.17 0.05
N ALA A 134 3.83 4.04 0.21
CA ALA A 134 4.56 3.37 -0.85
C ALA A 134 4.48 1.86 -0.72
N VAL A 135 4.50 1.17 -1.86
CA VAL A 135 4.89 -0.22 -1.94
C VAL A 135 6.42 -0.26 -1.82
N VAL A 136 6.93 -1.03 -0.87
CA VAL A 136 8.36 -1.17 -0.60
C VAL A 136 8.84 -2.57 -0.95
N VAL A 137 9.97 -2.63 -1.64
CA VAL A 137 10.79 -3.83 -1.83
C VAL A 137 12.08 -3.64 -1.05
N ARG A 138 12.49 -4.64 -0.25
CA ARG A 138 13.79 -4.68 0.43
C ARG A 138 14.52 -5.95 0.04
N LEU A 139 15.69 -5.78 -0.56
CA LEU A 139 16.56 -6.85 -1.02
C LEU A 139 17.86 -6.80 -0.21
N HIS A 140 18.30 -7.92 0.35
CA HIS A 140 19.63 -8.01 0.96
C HIS A 140 20.71 -8.08 -0.12
N LYS A 141 21.88 -7.53 0.17
CA LYS A 141 23.07 -7.61 -0.69
C LYS A 141 23.54 -9.04 -0.90
#